data_AF-A0A382SU13-F1
#
_entry.id   AF-A0A382SU13-F1
#
_cell.length_a   1.000
_cell.length_b   1.000
_cell.length_c   1.000
_cell.angle_alpha   90.00
_cell.angle_beta   90.00
_cell.angle_gamma   90.00
#
_symmetry.space_group_name_H-M   'P 1'
#
loop_
_entity.id
_entity.type
_entity.pdbx_description
1 polymer ?
#
loop_
_entity_poly.entity_id
_entity_poly.type
_entity_poly.pdbx_seq_one_letter_code
_entity_poly.pdbx_strand_id
1 'polypeptide(L)'
;PSSVGGDAVRMYLARKAGLSLAGAINSVMLERVAALSGLILVVLVTQPLLLNRIGDNPAKFIFPILAILVILGIVILMFFDKFPSQFHRFRIVRGLGHLASDTKKLFLSPIGTIISVGFGVSGNILLASAAYLLCQALRIDLNIIDCLVLIPPVILITTIPISIAGWGVREGAMVAVLAYAGVSEGDAFILSLLLGISILIASLPGGLIWIKGGYKRGEVVKEITAGA
;
A
#
# COMPACT_ATOMS: atom_id res chain seq x y z
N PRO A 1 -11.78 -9.52 -1.18
CA PRO A 1 -10.36 -9.22 -0.89
C PRO A 1 -9.72 -8.35 -1.99
N SER A 2 -10.35 -7.24 -2.37
CA SER A 2 -9.67 -6.17 -3.08
C SER A 2 -9.35 -5.07 -2.07
N SER A 3 -8.15 -4.49 -2.14
CA SER A 3 -7.75 -3.33 -1.32
C SER A 3 -8.83 -2.24 -1.39
N VAL A 4 -9.37 -1.99 -2.58
CA VAL A 4 -10.46 -1.06 -2.85
C VAL A 4 -11.78 -1.46 -2.16
N GLY A 5 -12.13 -2.75 -2.16
CA GLY A 5 -13.37 -3.24 -1.54
C GLY A 5 -13.30 -3.23 0.00
N GLY A 6 -12.14 -3.57 0.57
CA GLY A 6 -11.92 -3.49 2.02
C GLY A 6 -11.92 -2.05 2.54
N ASP A 7 -11.35 -1.12 1.76
CA ASP A 7 -11.37 0.30 2.09
C ASP A 7 -12.78 0.88 2.03
N ALA A 8 -13.59 0.51 1.04
CA ALA A 8 -14.99 0.94 0.97
C ALA A 8 -15.80 0.48 2.20
N VAL A 9 -15.55 -0.73 2.69
CA VAL A 9 -16.18 -1.25 3.92
C VAL A 9 -15.67 -0.51 5.16
N ARG A 10 -14.37 -0.23 5.26
CA ARG A 10 -13.82 0.58 6.36
C ARG A 10 -14.42 1.98 6.39
N MET A 11 -14.58 2.63 5.24
CA MET A 11 -15.23 3.94 5.15
C MET A 11 -16.69 3.87 5.60
N TYR A 12 -17.41 2.81 5.22
CA TYR A 12 -18.79 2.59 5.63
C TYR A 12 -18.92 2.41 7.16
N LEU A 13 -18.09 1.56 7.76
CA LEU A 13 -18.10 1.33 9.22
C LEU A 13 -17.69 2.58 10.00
N ALA A 14 -16.70 3.33 9.54
CA ALA A 14 -16.30 4.59 10.13
C ALA A 14 -17.47 5.60 10.14
N ARG A 15 -18.21 5.68 9.04
CA ARG A 15 -19.40 6.53 8.95
C ARG A 15 -20.51 6.10 9.91
N LYS A 16 -20.77 4.79 10.02
CA LYS A 16 -21.74 4.24 10.98
C LYS A 16 -21.33 4.49 12.43
N ALA A 17 -20.04 4.56 12.71
CA ALA A 17 -19.48 4.92 14.03
C ALA A 17 -19.51 6.43 14.32
N GLY A 18 -20.12 7.26 13.46
CA GLY A 18 -20.32 8.69 13.67
C GLY A 18 -19.28 9.60 13.02
N LEU A 19 -18.31 9.07 12.26
CA LEU A 19 -17.38 9.89 11.49
C LEU A 19 -18.08 10.49 10.27
N SER A 20 -17.74 11.75 9.95
CA SER A 20 -18.17 12.34 8.68
C SER A 20 -17.60 11.55 7.49
N LEU A 21 -18.32 11.53 6.36
CA LEU A 21 -17.86 10.86 5.13
C LEU A 21 -16.46 11.36 4.71
N ALA A 22 -16.18 12.65 4.89
CA ALA A 22 -14.86 13.23 4.65
C ALA A 22 -13.80 12.65 5.60
N GLY A 23 -14.08 12.56 6.91
CA GLY A 23 -13.16 11.96 7.89
C GLY A 23 -12.86 10.48 7.62
N ALA A 24 -13.85 9.72 7.15
CA ALA A 24 -13.68 8.32 6.77
C ALA A 24 -12.76 8.14 5.55
N ILE A 25 -12.92 8.98 4.52
CA ILE A 25 -12.04 8.99 3.34
C ILE A 25 -10.63 9.47 3.72
N ASN A 26 -10.52 10.50 4.56
CA ASN A 26 -9.24 11.01 5.07
C ASN A 26 -8.45 9.92 5.77
N SER A 27 -9.09 9.15 6.65
CA SER A 27 -8.44 8.07 7.39
C SER A 27 -7.79 7.03 6.47
N VAL A 28 -8.52 6.55 5.45
CA VAL A 28 -7.98 5.59 4.48
C VAL A 28 -6.84 6.19 3.67
N MET A 29 -6.95 7.46 3.27
CA MET A 29 -5.93 8.11 2.46
C MET A 29 -4.67 8.41 3.27
N LEU A 30 -4.80 8.79 4.54
CA LEU A 30 -3.68 8.93 5.47
C LEU A 30 -2.95 7.61 5.69
N GLU A 31 -3.68 6.49 5.82
CA GLU A 31 -3.09 5.14 5.87
C GLU A 31 -2.28 4.86 4.61
N ARG A 32 -2.81 5.21 3.42
CA ARG A 32 -2.12 5.02 2.14
C ARG A 32 -0.85 5.87 2.05
N VAL A 33 -0.91 7.14 2.44
CA VAL A 33 0.26 8.02 2.43
C VAL A 33 1.31 7.54 3.44
N ALA A 34 0.91 7.11 4.64
CA ALA A 34 1.82 6.55 5.64
C ALA A 34 2.54 5.30 5.12
N ALA A 35 1.78 4.34 4.57
CA ALA A 35 2.34 3.11 4.00
C ALA A 35 3.31 3.39 2.83
N LEU A 36 2.92 4.28 1.91
CA LEU A 36 3.76 4.66 0.77
C LEU A 36 5.01 5.43 1.22
N SER A 37 4.90 6.30 2.22
CA SER A 37 6.05 7.07 2.74
C SER A 37 7.11 6.16 3.38
N GLY A 38 6.69 5.18 4.18
CA GLY A 38 7.60 4.18 4.74
C GLY A 38 8.22 3.30 3.65
N LEU A 39 7.43 2.93 2.63
CA LEU A 39 7.91 2.17 1.48
C LEU A 39 8.98 2.94 0.68
N ILE A 40 8.75 4.23 0.40
CA ILE A 40 9.72 5.09 -0.26
C ILE A 40 11.01 5.17 0.56
N LEU A 41 10.92 5.38 1.88
CA LEU A 41 12.08 5.44 2.74
C LEU A 41 12.90 4.14 2.69
N VAL A 42 12.24 2.99 2.77
CA VAL A 42 12.90 1.69 2.66
C VAL A 42 13.59 1.55 1.32
N VAL A 43 12.91 1.86 0.21
CA VAL A 43 13.50 1.78 -1.15
C VAL A 43 14.71 2.69 -1.29
N LEU A 44 14.66 3.93 -0.79
CA LEU A 44 15.79 4.88 -0.83
C LEU A 44 16.97 4.38 -0.01
N VAL A 45 16.73 3.82 1.18
CA VAL A 45 17.78 3.29 2.07
C VAL A 45 18.40 2.01 1.50
N THR A 46 17.60 1.15 0.86
CA THR A 46 18.09 -0.11 0.28
C THR A 46 18.67 0.06 -1.13
N GLN A 47 18.44 1.20 -1.78
CA GLN A 47 18.92 1.49 -3.14
C GLN A 47 20.44 1.31 -3.32
N PRO A 48 21.33 1.80 -2.44
CA PRO A 48 22.77 1.62 -2.62
C PRO A 48 23.18 0.14 -2.61
N LEU A 49 22.53 -0.67 -1.77
CA LEU A 49 22.75 -2.13 -1.71
C LEU A 49 22.26 -2.80 -3.00
N LEU A 50 21.13 -2.34 -3.51
CA LEU A 50 20.52 -2.82 -4.75
C LEU A 50 21.40 -2.48 -5.98
N LEU A 51 21.99 -1.28 -6.03
CA LEU A 51 22.91 -0.85 -7.10
C LEU A 51 24.21 -1.67 -7.13
N ASN A 52 24.72 -2.09 -5.97
CA ASN A 52 25.89 -2.96 -5.87
C ASN A 52 25.62 -4.38 -6.38
N ARG A 53 24.38 -4.84 -6.29
CA ARG A 53 23.95 -6.17 -6.77
C ARG A 53 23.66 -6.14 -8.28
N ILE A 54 22.94 -5.12 -8.74
CA ILE A 54 22.41 -5.00 -10.10
C ILE A 54 23.38 -4.22 -11.02
N GLY A 55 24.71 -4.41 -10.92
CA GLY A 55 25.73 -3.66 -11.70
C GLY A 55 25.31 -3.35 -13.16
N ASP A 56 25.72 -2.24 -13.79
CA ASP A 56 25.18 -1.52 -14.99
C ASP A 56 23.92 -1.97 -15.79
N ASN A 57 22.93 -2.58 -15.16
CA ASN A 57 21.67 -2.93 -15.80
C ASN A 57 20.74 -1.70 -15.83
N PRO A 58 19.98 -1.46 -16.92
CA PRO A 58 18.99 -0.38 -16.99
C PRO A 58 17.94 -0.40 -15.86
N ALA A 59 17.71 -1.54 -15.21
CA ALA A 59 16.84 -1.68 -14.05
C ALA A 59 17.24 -0.84 -12.83
N LYS A 60 18.51 -0.40 -12.76
CA LYS A 60 19.00 0.56 -11.75
C LYS A 60 18.16 1.84 -11.69
N PHE A 61 17.59 2.27 -12.82
CA PHE A 61 16.79 3.49 -12.90
C PHE A 61 15.29 3.25 -12.71
N ILE A 62 14.80 2.02 -12.90
CA ILE A 62 13.37 1.70 -12.82
C ILE A 62 12.82 1.96 -11.42
N PHE A 63 13.53 1.50 -10.38
CA PHE A 63 13.11 1.68 -8.99
C PHE A 63 13.11 3.14 -8.50
N PRO A 64 14.17 3.95 -8.73
CA PRO A 64 14.13 5.37 -8.37
C PRO A 64 13.11 6.15 -9.21
N ILE A 65 12.90 5.83 -10.49
CA ILE A 65 11.84 6.47 -11.30
C ILE A 65 10.45 6.14 -10.73
N LEU A 66 10.19 4.88 -10.39
CA LEU A 66 8.95 4.47 -9.73
C LEU A 66 8.77 5.19 -8.38
N ALA A 67 9.82 5.27 -7.56
CA ALA A 67 9.79 6.01 -6.31
C ALA A 67 9.46 7.49 -6.53
N ILE A 68 10.09 8.14 -7.52
CA ILE A 68 9.82 9.53 -7.91
C ILE A 68 8.38 9.69 -8.39
N LEU A 69 7.84 8.78 -9.20
CA LEU A 69 6.45 8.83 -9.66
C LEU A 69 5.46 8.69 -8.50
N VAL A 70 5.75 7.84 -7.51
CA VAL A 70 4.92 7.70 -6.31
C VAL A 70 5.03 8.94 -5.42
N ILE A 71 6.22 9.49 -5.22
CA ILE A 71 6.42 10.78 -4.54
C ILE A 71 5.64 11.87 -5.25
N LEU A 72 5.73 11.96 -6.58
CA LEU A 72 5.03 12.94 -7.39
C LEU A 72 3.51 12.75 -7.28
N GLY A 73 3.01 11.52 -7.26
CA GLY A 73 1.61 11.21 -7.02
C GLY A 73 1.12 11.69 -5.65
N ILE A 74 1.92 11.46 -4.59
CA ILE A 74 1.63 11.95 -3.23
C ILE A 74 1.65 13.49 -3.22
N VAL A 75 2.64 14.12 -3.86
CA VAL A 75 2.75 15.58 -3.94
C VAL A 75 1.58 16.17 -4.73
N ILE A 76 1.20 15.59 -5.87
CA ILE A 76 0.03 16.02 -6.66
C ILE A 76 -1.24 15.90 -5.81
N LEU A 77 -1.43 14.80 -5.07
CA LEU A 77 -2.52 14.65 -4.11
C LEU A 77 -2.52 15.75 -3.03
N MET A 78 -1.35 16.12 -2.51
CA MET A 78 -1.20 17.22 -1.54
C MET A 78 -1.44 18.61 -2.15
N PHE A 79 -1.22 18.79 -3.46
CA PHE A 79 -1.41 20.05 -4.18
C PHE A 79 -2.81 20.23 -4.77
N PHE A 80 -3.58 19.15 -4.95
CA PHE A 80 -5.00 19.21 -5.34
C PHE A 80 -5.88 19.98 -4.33
N ASP A 81 -5.38 20.21 -3.12
CA ASP A 81 -5.93 21.10 -2.08
C ASP A 81 -6.02 22.58 -2.50
N LYS A 82 -5.21 23.02 -3.47
CA LYS A 82 -5.10 24.42 -3.89
C LYS A 82 -5.96 24.78 -5.09
N PHE A 83 -6.82 23.88 -5.58
CA PHE A 83 -7.68 24.21 -6.72
C PHE A 83 -8.68 25.33 -6.33
N PRO A 84 -8.86 26.38 -7.15
CA PRO A 84 -9.55 27.60 -6.73
C PRO A 84 -10.99 27.31 -6.30
N SER A 85 -11.40 28.00 -5.23
CA SER A 85 -12.72 27.97 -4.57
C SER A 85 -13.94 28.24 -5.48
N GLN A 86 -13.74 28.49 -6.76
CA GLN A 86 -14.80 28.70 -7.76
C GLN A 86 -15.51 27.40 -8.18
N PHE A 87 -14.94 26.22 -7.89
CA PHE A 87 -15.55 24.91 -8.19
C PHE A 87 -16.19 24.21 -6.97
N HIS A 88 -16.40 24.93 -5.85
CA HIS A 88 -17.05 24.43 -4.63
C HIS A 88 -18.49 23.90 -4.79
N ARG A 89 -19.06 23.95 -6.01
CA ARG A 89 -20.36 23.39 -6.34
C ARG A 89 -20.38 21.85 -6.37
N PHE A 90 -19.21 21.19 -6.44
CA PHE A 90 -19.10 19.73 -6.50
C PHE A 90 -18.58 19.11 -5.19
N ARG A 91 -19.38 18.19 -4.62
CA ARG A 91 -19.18 17.49 -3.32
C ARG A 91 -17.81 16.79 -3.18
N ILE A 92 -17.19 16.44 -4.31
CA ILE A 92 -15.90 15.74 -4.41
C ILE A 92 -14.74 16.64 -4.00
N VAL A 93 -14.78 17.93 -4.34
CA VAL A 93 -13.67 18.89 -4.10
C VAL A 93 -13.54 19.25 -2.61
N ARG A 94 -14.66 19.31 -1.87
CA ARG A 94 -14.66 19.60 -0.43
C ARG A 94 -14.08 18.45 0.41
N GLY A 95 -14.32 17.20 -0.01
CA GLY A 95 -13.70 16.04 0.62
C GLY A 95 -12.17 16.04 0.45
N LEU A 96 -11.71 16.28 -0.78
CA LEU A 96 -10.28 16.37 -1.11
C LEU A 96 -9.54 17.49 -0.35
N GLY A 97 -10.18 18.64 -0.09
CA GLY A 97 -9.56 19.71 0.70
C GLY A 97 -9.37 19.36 2.19
N HIS A 98 -10.31 18.60 2.77
CA HIS A 98 -10.14 18.09 4.14
C HIS A 98 -9.03 17.02 4.21
N LEU A 99 -8.93 16.13 3.21
CA LEU A 99 -7.85 15.15 3.07
C LEU A 99 -6.47 15.82 3.12
N ALA A 100 -6.32 16.90 2.35
CA ALA A 100 -5.04 17.57 2.23
C ALA A 100 -4.71 18.44 3.45
N SER A 101 -5.71 19.03 4.12
CA SER A 101 -5.54 19.64 5.45
C SER A 101 -5.03 18.62 6.48
N ASP A 102 -5.62 17.43 6.54
CA ASP A 102 -5.27 16.43 7.54
C ASP A 102 -3.93 15.74 7.22
N THR A 103 -3.64 15.56 5.93
CA THR A 103 -2.31 15.11 5.47
C THR A 103 -1.25 16.15 5.81
N LYS A 104 -1.52 17.44 5.57
CA LYS A 104 -0.64 18.51 6.02
C LYS A 104 -0.47 18.51 7.53
N LYS A 105 -1.52 18.36 8.34
CA LYS A 105 -1.37 18.29 9.81
C LYS A 105 -0.54 17.09 10.26
N LEU A 106 -0.72 15.93 9.63
CA LEU A 106 0.06 14.72 9.92
C LEU A 106 1.54 14.89 9.56
N PHE A 107 1.83 15.50 8.39
CA PHE A 107 3.19 15.71 7.89
C PHE A 107 3.87 17.00 8.38
N LEU A 108 3.13 17.98 8.88
CA LEU A 108 3.64 19.20 9.52
C LEU A 108 3.88 19.00 11.02
N SER A 109 3.26 17.98 11.63
CA SER A 109 3.65 17.51 12.95
C SER A 109 4.85 16.56 12.82
N PRO A 110 6.03 16.91 13.36
CA PRO A 110 7.20 16.06 13.27
C PRO A 110 6.97 14.70 13.95
N ILE A 111 6.20 14.66 15.04
CA ILE A 111 5.85 13.42 15.76
C ILE A 111 4.88 12.56 14.93
N GLY A 112 3.87 13.18 14.32
CA GLY A 112 2.91 12.48 13.46
C GLY A 112 3.60 11.82 12.26
N THR A 113 4.53 12.54 11.63
CA THR A 113 5.34 12.04 10.52
C THR A 113 6.20 10.85 10.95
N ILE A 114 6.92 10.95 12.06
CA ILE A 114 7.79 9.87 12.56
C ILE A 114 6.97 8.61 12.86
N ILE A 115 5.82 8.74 13.52
CA ILE A 115 4.97 7.60 13.85
C ILE A 115 4.41 6.96 12.57
N SER A 116 3.90 7.76 11.63
CA SER A 116 3.33 7.25 10.38
C SER A 116 4.36 6.57 9.49
N VAL A 117 5.54 7.16 9.33
CA VAL A 117 6.66 6.54 8.60
C VAL A 117 7.13 5.29 9.33
N GLY A 118 7.20 5.31 10.67
CA GLY A 118 7.57 4.15 11.49
C GLY A 118 6.63 2.95 11.29
N PHE A 119 5.31 3.19 11.23
CA PHE A 119 4.34 2.15 10.87
C PHE A 119 4.50 1.65 9.43
N GLY A 120 4.77 2.55 8.49
CA GLY A 120 5.02 2.15 7.09
C GLY A 120 6.28 1.27 6.96
N VAL A 121 7.37 1.65 7.64
CA VAL A 121 8.62 0.89 7.65
C VAL A 121 8.43 -0.47 8.32
N SER A 122 7.79 -0.52 9.50
CA SER A 122 7.57 -1.78 10.21
C SER A 122 6.70 -2.75 9.41
N GLY A 123 5.68 -2.25 8.71
CA GLY A 123 4.89 -3.05 7.78
C GLY A 123 5.71 -3.66 6.64
N ASN A 124 6.63 -2.89 6.06
CA ASN A 124 7.54 -3.37 5.02
C ASN A 124 8.53 -4.42 5.55
N ILE A 125 9.10 -4.20 6.74
CA ILE A 125 10.00 -5.16 7.40
C ILE A 125 9.27 -6.47 7.69
N LEU A 126 8.05 -6.40 8.23
CA LEU A 126 7.24 -7.59 8.53
C LEU A 126 6.93 -8.39 7.25
N LEU A 127 6.58 -7.69 6.18
CA LEU A 127 6.28 -8.33 4.90
C LEU A 127 7.52 -8.96 4.25
N ALA A 128 8.68 -8.28 4.31
CA ALA A 128 9.96 -8.84 3.88
C ALA A 128 10.37 -10.06 4.73
N SER A 129 10.10 -10.03 6.03
CA SER A 129 10.36 -11.15 6.94
C SER A 129 9.46 -12.36 6.62
N ALA A 130 8.19 -12.13 6.31
CA ALA A 130 7.27 -13.17 5.88
C ALA A 130 7.74 -13.81 4.56
N ALA A 131 8.18 -13.00 3.60
CA ALA A 131 8.76 -13.49 2.36
C ALA A 131 10.04 -14.31 2.61
N TYR A 132 10.92 -13.87 3.51
CA TYR A 132 12.13 -14.61 3.89
C TYR A 132 11.82 -15.99 4.49
N LEU A 133 10.83 -16.08 5.38
CA LEU A 133 10.41 -17.37 5.95
C LEU A 133 9.88 -18.32 4.87
N LEU A 134 9.17 -17.80 3.86
CA LEU A 134 8.72 -18.57 2.72
C LEU A 134 9.88 -18.99 1.81
N CYS A 135 10.88 -18.14 1.59
CA CYS A 135 12.10 -18.50 0.87
C CYS A 135 12.80 -19.68 1.56
N GLN A 136 12.94 -19.64 2.88
CA GLN A 136 13.53 -20.75 3.64
C GLN A 136 12.69 -22.04 3.54
N ALA A 137 11.36 -21.93 3.57
CA ALA A 137 10.47 -23.08 3.38
C ALA A 137 10.61 -23.69 1.98
N LEU A 138 10.84 -22.86 0.96
CA LEU A 138 11.08 -23.25 -0.43
C LEU A 138 12.54 -23.64 -0.72
N ARG A 139 13.45 -23.53 0.26
CA ARG A 139 14.90 -23.71 0.10
C ARG A 139 15.53 -22.81 -0.97
N ILE A 140 15.04 -21.58 -1.07
CA ILE A 140 15.64 -20.54 -1.92
C ILE A 140 16.78 -19.87 -1.13
N ASP A 141 17.98 -19.84 -1.71
CA ASP A 141 19.19 -19.25 -1.11
C ASP A 141 19.16 -17.71 -1.14
N LEU A 142 18.27 -17.12 -0.34
CA LEU A 142 18.22 -15.68 -0.09
C LEU A 142 18.40 -15.39 1.39
N ASN A 143 19.25 -14.42 1.70
CA ASN A 143 19.34 -13.91 3.06
C ASN A 143 18.23 -12.87 3.34
N ILE A 144 18.05 -12.54 4.61
CA ILE A 144 17.04 -11.56 5.04
C ILE A 144 17.27 -10.16 4.44
N ILE A 145 18.54 -9.80 4.17
CA ILE A 145 18.89 -8.50 3.58
C ILE A 145 18.43 -8.45 2.12
N ASP A 146 18.63 -9.53 1.36
CA ASP A 146 18.18 -9.62 -0.03
C ASP A 146 16.65 -9.50 -0.09
N CYS A 147 15.92 -10.13 0.85
CA CYS A 147 14.47 -9.96 0.95
C CYS A 147 14.08 -8.50 1.31
N LEU A 148 14.78 -7.87 2.25
CA LEU A 148 14.53 -6.47 2.63
C LEU A 148 14.80 -5.48 1.48
N VAL A 149 15.73 -5.82 0.58
CA VAL A 149 16.10 -5.01 -0.57
C VAL A 149 15.13 -5.24 -1.74
N LEU A 150 14.72 -6.48 -2.00
CA LEU A 150 13.98 -6.87 -3.21
C LEU A 150 12.45 -6.85 -3.04
N ILE A 151 11.93 -7.14 -1.84
CA ILE A 151 10.48 -7.23 -1.61
C ILE A 151 9.78 -5.85 -1.62
N PRO A 152 10.32 -4.77 -1.01
CA PRO A 152 9.67 -3.45 -1.07
C PRO A 152 9.45 -2.93 -2.49
N PRO A 153 10.43 -3.02 -3.42
CA PRO A 153 10.17 -2.70 -4.82
C PRO A 153 9.05 -3.51 -5.48
N VAL A 154 8.94 -4.81 -5.18
CA VAL A 154 7.82 -5.64 -5.67
C VAL A 154 6.49 -5.09 -5.15
N ILE A 155 6.42 -4.76 -3.87
CA ILE A 155 5.21 -4.17 -3.25
C ILE A 155 4.87 -2.84 -3.93
N LEU A 156 5.85 -1.98 -4.19
CA LEU A 156 5.66 -0.70 -4.89
C LEU A 156 4.96 -0.91 -6.24
N ILE A 157 5.42 -1.88 -7.04
CA ILE A 157 4.81 -2.19 -8.34
C ILE A 157 3.37 -2.69 -8.16
N THR A 158 3.09 -3.49 -7.13
CA THR A 158 1.73 -3.99 -6.86
C THR A 158 0.75 -2.94 -6.36
N THR A 159 1.24 -1.81 -5.85
CA THR A 159 0.36 -0.70 -5.44
C THR A 159 -0.26 0.03 -6.63
N ILE A 160 0.30 -0.14 -7.84
CA ILE A 160 -0.26 0.47 -9.04
C ILE A 160 -1.60 -0.22 -9.34
N PRO A 161 -2.72 0.53 -9.47
CA PRO A 161 -4.07 -0.02 -9.58
C PRO A 161 -4.37 -0.57 -11.00
N ILE A 162 -3.44 -1.35 -11.56
CA ILE A 162 -3.58 -2.01 -12.86
C ILE A 162 -4.21 -3.41 -12.71
N SER A 163 -4.19 -3.99 -11.50
CA SER A 163 -4.68 -5.35 -11.25
C SER A 163 -5.62 -5.47 -10.06
N ILE A 164 -6.46 -6.51 -10.10
CA ILE A 164 -7.39 -6.82 -9.02
C ILE A 164 -6.60 -7.39 -7.84
N ALA A 165 -6.50 -6.61 -6.76
CA ALA A 165 -5.82 -7.00 -5.52
C ALA A 165 -4.33 -7.35 -5.68
N GLY A 166 -3.66 -6.85 -6.72
CA GLY A 166 -2.24 -7.11 -6.98
C GLY A 166 -1.95 -8.42 -7.71
N TRP A 167 -2.94 -9.27 -7.98
CA TRP A 167 -2.74 -10.55 -8.66
C TRP A 167 -2.36 -10.36 -10.14
N GLY A 168 -1.43 -11.18 -10.64
CA GLY A 168 -0.76 -11.04 -11.94
C GLY A 168 0.44 -10.10 -11.89
N VAL A 169 0.23 -8.87 -11.43
CA VAL A 169 1.30 -7.85 -11.34
C VAL A 169 2.32 -8.19 -10.26
N ARG A 170 1.88 -8.71 -9.11
CA ARG A 170 2.77 -9.16 -8.03
C ARG A 170 3.64 -10.31 -8.50
N GLU A 171 3.06 -11.29 -9.16
CA GLU A 171 3.76 -12.48 -9.64
C GLU A 171 4.82 -12.07 -10.66
N GLY A 172 4.46 -11.24 -11.65
CA GLY A 172 5.41 -10.74 -12.64
C GLY A 172 6.52 -9.88 -12.03
N ALA A 173 6.18 -9.01 -11.07
CA ALA A 173 7.16 -8.20 -10.36
C ALA A 173 8.10 -9.06 -9.51
N MET A 174 7.58 -10.07 -8.82
CA MET A 174 8.36 -10.99 -8.00
C MET A 174 9.36 -11.78 -8.85
N VAL A 175 8.91 -12.31 -10.00
CA VAL A 175 9.77 -13.00 -10.98
C VAL A 175 10.85 -12.07 -11.51
N ALA A 176 10.48 -10.87 -11.98
CA ALA A 176 11.43 -9.93 -12.55
C ALA A 176 12.48 -9.44 -11.53
N VAL A 177 12.07 -9.18 -10.29
CA VAL A 177 12.96 -8.64 -9.25
C VAL A 177 13.86 -9.71 -8.64
N LEU A 178 13.34 -10.91 -8.38
CA LEU A 178 14.12 -12.00 -7.80
C LEU A 178 15.07 -12.67 -8.81
N ALA A 179 14.81 -12.52 -10.12
CA ALA A 179 15.76 -12.92 -11.16
C ALA A 179 17.14 -12.24 -10.98
N TYR A 180 17.18 -11.00 -10.46
CA TYR A 180 18.44 -10.31 -10.15
C TYR A 180 19.23 -10.96 -9.01
N ALA A 181 18.57 -11.75 -8.17
CA ALA A 181 19.19 -12.53 -7.11
C ALA A 181 19.44 -13.99 -7.52
N GLY A 182 19.25 -14.34 -8.80
CA GLY A 182 19.47 -15.68 -9.33
C GLY A 182 18.36 -16.69 -8.99
N VAL A 183 17.21 -16.24 -8.51
CA VAL A 183 16.07 -17.12 -8.23
C VAL A 183 15.41 -17.53 -9.54
N SER A 184 15.03 -18.81 -9.64
CA SER A 184 14.31 -19.32 -10.81
C SER A 184 12.92 -18.68 -10.94
N GLU A 185 12.43 -18.54 -12.17
CA GLU A 185 11.09 -17.97 -12.41
C GLU A 185 9.99 -18.77 -11.71
N GLY A 186 10.14 -20.11 -11.67
CA GLY A 186 9.21 -21.01 -10.98
C GLY A 186 9.16 -20.77 -9.48
N ASP A 187 10.33 -20.67 -8.83
CA ASP A 187 10.40 -20.45 -7.38
C ASP A 187 9.89 -19.05 -7.00
N ALA A 188 10.22 -18.03 -7.79
CA ALA A 188 9.73 -16.67 -7.58
C ALA A 188 8.20 -16.58 -7.73
N PHE A 189 7.63 -17.30 -8.70
CA PHE A 189 6.18 -17.39 -8.88
C PHE A 189 5.50 -18.09 -7.69
N ILE A 190 6.03 -19.25 -7.26
CA ILE A 190 5.51 -20.00 -6.11
C ILE A 190 5.58 -19.16 -4.84
N LEU A 191 6.69 -18.44 -4.63
CA LEU A 191 6.86 -17.53 -3.50
C LEU A 191 5.79 -16.43 -3.48
N SER A 192 5.52 -15.78 -4.63
CA SER A 192 4.45 -14.78 -4.75
C SER A 192 3.08 -15.37 -4.40
N LEU A 193 2.80 -16.58 -4.90
CA LEU A 193 1.53 -17.27 -4.67
C LEU A 193 1.34 -17.60 -3.18
N LEU A 194 2.36 -18.19 -2.55
CA LEU A 194 2.34 -18.53 -1.13
C LEU A 194 2.19 -17.29 -0.27
N LEU A 195 2.93 -16.21 -0.58
CA LEU A 195 2.80 -14.94 0.13
C LEU A 195 1.37 -14.40 0.05
N GLY A 196 0.75 -14.46 -1.13
CA GLY A 196 -0.65 -14.08 -1.31
C GLY A 196 -1.63 -14.92 -0.51
N ILE A 197 -1.46 -16.24 -0.52
CA ILE A 197 -2.30 -17.17 0.25
C ILE A 197 -2.13 -16.94 1.75
N SER A 198 -0.90 -16.75 2.24
CA SER A 198 -0.62 -16.43 3.64
C SER A 198 -1.31 -15.16 4.08
N ILE A 199 -1.30 -14.10 3.26
CA ILE A 199 -2.02 -12.85 3.54
C ILE A 199 -3.53 -13.09 3.56
N LEU A 200 -4.08 -13.89 2.64
CA LEU A 200 -5.50 -14.23 2.64
C LEU A 200 -5.90 -15.00 3.90
N ILE A 201 -5.12 -15.98 4.31
CA ILE A 201 -5.35 -16.75 5.54
C ILE A 201 -5.27 -15.84 6.76
N ALA A 202 -4.25 -14.98 6.84
CA ALA A 202 -4.11 -14.01 7.94
C ALA A 202 -5.28 -13.01 8.00
N SER A 203 -5.98 -12.79 6.88
CA SER A 203 -7.16 -11.92 6.80
C SER A 203 -8.47 -12.60 7.21
N LEU A 204 -8.49 -13.95 7.34
CA LEU A 204 -9.72 -14.70 7.68
C LEU A 204 -10.34 -14.32 9.03
N PRO A 205 -9.58 -14.11 10.13
CA PRO A 205 -10.17 -13.71 11.41
C PRO A 205 -10.98 -12.41 11.29
N GLY A 206 -10.49 -11.43 10.52
CA GLY A 206 -11.22 -10.20 10.23
C GLY A 206 -12.52 -10.45 9.46
N GLY A 207 -12.48 -11.37 8.48
CA GLY A 207 -13.67 -11.81 7.75
C GLY A 207 -14.71 -12.51 8.65
N LEU A 208 -14.26 -13.36 9.58
CA LEU A 208 -15.14 -14.07 10.52
C LEU A 208 -15.82 -13.10 11.50
N ILE A 209 -15.09 -12.12 12.03
CA ILE A 209 -15.66 -11.05 12.87
C ILE A 209 -16.73 -10.27 12.08
N TRP A 210 -16.46 -9.98 10.80
CA TRP A 210 -17.40 -9.27 9.95
C TRP A 210 -18.71 -10.03 9.74
N ILE A 211 -18.64 -11.34 9.44
CA ILE A 211 -19.85 -12.19 9.28
C ILE A 211 -20.66 -12.22 10.58
N LYS A 212 -19.99 -12.33 11.73
CA LYS A 212 -20.65 -12.30 13.05
C LYS A 212 -21.24 -10.94 13.42
N GLY A 213 -20.70 -9.85 12.86
CA GLY A 213 -21.19 -8.49 13.09
C GLY A 213 -22.57 -8.18 12.49
N GLY A 214 -23.16 -9.08 11.70
CA GLY A 214 -24.56 -8.99 11.26
C GLY A 214 -24.87 -7.84 10.28
N TYR A 215 -23.86 -7.29 9.60
CA TYR A 215 -24.03 -6.17 8.67
C TYR A 215 -24.89 -6.56 7.45
N LYS A 216 -26.17 -6.18 7.46
CA LYS A 216 -27.09 -6.43 6.35
C LYS A 216 -26.81 -5.47 5.20
N ARG A 217 -26.61 -6.02 3.99
CA ARG A 217 -26.39 -5.26 2.74
C ARG A 217 -27.42 -4.14 2.51
N GLY A 218 -28.65 -4.30 2.99
CA GLY A 218 -29.72 -3.29 2.89
C GLY A 218 -29.52 -2.04 3.76
N GLU A 219 -28.85 -2.15 4.91
CA GLU A 219 -28.48 -0.98 5.74
C GLU A 219 -27.38 -0.16 5.06
N VAL A 220 -26.41 -0.87 4.47
CA VAL A 220 -25.28 -0.27 3.72
C VAL A 220 -25.77 0.59 2.55
N VAL A 221 -26.70 0.04 1.75
CA VAL A 221 -27.26 0.75 0.59
C VAL A 221 -28.10 1.95 1.05
N LYS A 222 -28.93 1.80 2.09
CA LYS A 222 -29.75 2.89 2.62
C LYS A 222 -28.92 4.07 3.14
N GLU A 223 -27.82 3.83 3.86
CA GLU A 223 -26.95 4.90 4.39
C GLU A 223 -26.14 5.61 3.29
N ILE A 224 -25.73 4.87 2.25
CA ILE A 224 -25.06 5.47 1.08
C ILE A 224 -26.05 6.39 0.35
N THR A 225 -27.30 5.95 0.14
CA THR A 225 -28.33 6.75 -0.53
C THR A 225 -28.89 7.89 0.33
N ALA A 226 -28.99 7.73 1.66
CA ALA A 226 -29.48 8.79 2.57
C ALA A 226 -28.45 9.90 2.80
N GLY A 227 -27.19 9.69 2.40
CA GLY A 227 -26.14 10.71 2.40
C GLY A 227 -25.91 11.40 1.06
N ALA A 228 -26.61 10.99 -0.01
CA ALA A 228 -26.65 11.68 -1.29
C ALA A 228 -27.63 12.85 -1.20
#